data_AF-A0AAT9GJ89-F1
#
_entry.id   AF-A0AAT9GJ89-F1
#
_cell.length_a   1.000
_cell.length_b   1.000
_cell.length_c   1.000
_cell.angle_alpha   90.00
_cell.angle_beta   90.00
_cell.angle_gamma   90.00
#
_symmetry.space_group_name_H-M   'P 1'
#
loop_
_entity.id
_entity.type
_entity.pdbx_description
1 polymer ?
#
loop_
_entity_poly.entity_id
_entity_poly.type
_entity_poly.pdbx_seq_one_letter_code
_entity_poly.pdbx_strand_id
1 'polypeptide(L)'
;MKKFTIQWILTICTVLFILSCQKEFSVEGEGLKGAAQGSLTDSSGNCKDADVRGEYVIDQPLGDSNYVVIKVNFTLQGKYKIYSDTVNGMWFIDSGFALTTGPTTVKLKGNGKPILPNRADFVLTFNNSFCAFSVISSSTGSGGGGTSNDYFPTTLNSNWTYEYIPKLGTLDTFRVVATNQTISADNKIFRQYSTDPLGEAYYFTKDNAGNYYAYSTVDFDYLFIFDSIPATFISYPFLKDNVAQGTSWETPEYGKVKIGNDVGISKAVFTIVGKGITYSVFGTTYNDVINVKRTIQFKKDGTNTFTTVIEGNTYYAKGVGMIDQVIPTSSSTSQAVSLKRKQIF
;
A
#
# COMPACT_ATOMS: atom_id res chain seq x y z
N MET A 1 39.41 45.23 64.51
CA MET A 1 39.09 44.28 63.43
C MET A 1 37.62 43.83 63.34
N LYS A 2 36.64 44.53 63.96
CA LYS A 2 35.21 44.12 63.94
C LYS A 2 34.28 44.94 63.04
N LYS A 3 34.69 46.14 62.58
CA LYS A 3 33.84 47.02 61.74
C LYS A 3 33.96 46.74 60.24
N PHE A 4 35.09 46.23 59.78
CA PHE A 4 35.31 45.94 58.36
C PHE A 4 34.53 44.70 57.91
N THR A 5 34.36 43.68 58.76
CA THR A 5 33.65 42.44 58.41
C THR A 5 32.13 42.60 58.31
N ILE A 6 31.53 43.46 59.14
CA ILE A 6 30.07 43.73 59.10
C ILE A 6 29.68 44.50 57.83
N GLN A 7 30.54 45.42 57.37
CA GLN A 7 30.26 46.23 56.19
C GLN A 7 30.30 45.38 54.91
N TRP A 8 31.26 44.46 54.81
CA TRP A 8 31.34 43.51 53.69
C TRP A 8 30.22 42.46 53.73
N ILE A 9 29.75 42.03 54.91
CA ILE A 9 28.59 41.14 55.05
C ILE A 9 27.29 41.86 54.63
N LEU A 10 27.10 43.13 55.03
CA LEU A 10 25.95 43.90 54.56
C LEU A 10 26.01 44.13 53.04
N THR A 11 27.17 44.43 52.47
CA THR A 11 27.29 44.63 51.01
C THR A 11 27.07 43.33 50.24
N ILE A 12 27.56 42.18 50.72
CA ILE A 12 27.30 40.86 50.13
C ILE A 12 25.83 40.45 50.25
N CYS A 13 25.18 40.68 51.40
CA CYS A 13 23.76 40.41 51.55
C CYS A 13 22.91 41.31 50.64
N THR A 14 23.27 42.60 50.49
CA THR A 14 22.56 43.50 49.57
C THR A 14 22.75 43.07 48.11
N VAL A 15 23.96 42.62 47.70
CA VAL A 15 24.23 42.10 46.35
C VAL A 15 23.50 40.77 46.07
N LEU A 16 23.33 39.91 47.08
CA LEU A 16 22.54 38.67 46.96
C LEU A 16 21.02 38.92 46.90
N PHE A 17 20.52 40.01 47.49
CA PHE A 17 19.11 40.40 47.37
C PHE A 17 18.76 40.91 45.96
N ILE A 18 19.67 41.61 45.27
CA ILE A 18 19.45 42.12 43.89
C ILE A 18 19.56 41.03 42.80
N LEU A 19 20.16 39.87 43.11
CA LEU A 19 20.23 38.72 42.19
C LEU A 19 19.04 37.74 42.35
N SER A 20 18.27 37.84 43.44
CA SER A 20 17.15 36.93 43.74
C SER A 20 15.81 37.31 43.09
N CYS A 21 15.78 38.39 42.31
CA CYS A 21 14.59 38.85 41.61
C CYS A 21 14.86 39.01 40.10
N GLN A 22 15.48 38.02 39.48
CA GLN A 22 15.15 37.78 38.08
C GLN A 22 13.74 37.21 38.06
N LYS A 23 12.75 38.08 37.87
CA LYS A 23 11.39 37.70 37.52
C LYS A 23 11.52 36.78 36.30
N GLU A 24 11.37 35.48 36.49
CA GLU A 24 11.28 34.56 35.37
C GLU A 24 10.10 35.04 34.54
N PHE A 25 10.37 35.50 33.32
CA PHE A 25 9.34 35.76 32.35
C PHE A 25 8.73 34.41 32.00
N SER A 26 7.78 33.94 32.82
CA SER A 26 6.76 33.03 32.35
C SER A 26 6.09 33.78 31.20
N VAL A 27 6.36 33.36 29.96
CA VAL A 27 5.58 33.80 28.80
C VAL A 27 4.21 33.15 28.96
N GLU A 28 3.43 33.66 29.91
CA GLU A 28 1.99 33.46 29.91
C GLU A 28 1.52 34.20 28.66
N GLY A 29 1.37 33.47 27.55
CA GLY A 29 0.57 33.96 26.44
C GLY A 29 -0.79 34.43 26.96
N GLU A 30 -1.58 35.12 26.15
CA GLU A 30 -2.92 35.63 26.55
C GLU A 30 -3.94 34.54 26.95
N GLY A 31 -3.47 33.32 27.20
CA GLY A 31 -4.22 32.14 27.56
C GLY A 31 -5.11 31.73 26.42
N LEU A 32 -6.33 31.29 26.75
CA LEU A 32 -7.35 30.96 25.75
C LEU A 32 -7.77 32.16 24.88
N LYS A 33 -7.39 33.39 25.23
CA LYS A 33 -7.66 34.59 24.42
C LYS A 33 -6.61 34.82 23.32
N GLY A 34 -5.43 34.21 23.44
CA GLY A 34 -4.32 34.37 22.51
C GLY A 34 -4.29 33.33 21.38
N ALA A 35 -3.30 33.42 20.50
CA ALA A 35 -3.04 32.40 19.48
C ALA A 35 -2.25 31.23 20.07
N ALA A 36 -2.68 30.00 19.79
CA ALA A 36 -1.91 28.81 20.13
C ALA A 36 -0.58 28.78 19.37
N GLN A 37 0.45 28.23 20.01
CA GLN A 37 1.74 27.96 19.38
C GLN A 37 2.01 26.47 19.39
N GLY A 38 2.77 25.98 18.41
CA GLY A 38 3.17 24.58 18.35
C GLY A 38 3.86 24.23 17.04
N SER A 39 4.04 22.94 16.81
CA SER A 39 4.66 22.41 15.60
C SER A 39 3.91 21.19 15.06
N LEU A 40 3.89 21.07 13.73
CA LEU A 40 3.46 19.91 12.95
C LEU A 40 4.60 18.88 12.78
N THR A 41 5.83 19.24 13.14
CA THR A 41 7.02 18.41 12.98
C THR A 41 7.57 17.92 14.33
N ASP A 42 8.35 16.83 14.29
CA ASP A 42 9.16 16.39 15.42
C ASP A 42 10.41 17.27 15.62
N SER A 43 11.23 16.94 16.63
CA SER A 43 12.47 17.65 16.95
C SER A 43 13.54 17.55 15.84
N SER A 44 13.38 16.63 14.90
CA SER A 44 14.27 16.41 13.76
C SER A 44 13.73 17.06 12.48
N GLY A 45 12.59 17.77 12.55
CA GLY A 45 11.97 18.44 11.41
C GLY A 45 11.12 17.53 10.52
N ASN A 46 10.91 16.27 10.91
CA ASN A 46 10.04 15.37 10.14
C ASN A 46 8.58 15.65 10.45
N CYS A 47 7.73 15.57 9.43
CA CYS A 47 6.29 15.54 9.57
C CYS A 47 5.84 14.49 10.57
N LYS A 48 4.97 14.88 11.52
CA LYS A 48 4.25 13.92 12.33
C LYS A 48 3.13 13.28 11.50
N ASP A 49 2.91 11.99 11.68
CA ASP A 49 1.98 11.18 10.88
C ASP A 49 0.66 11.91 10.58
N ALA A 50 0.32 12.02 9.30
CA ALA A 50 -1.00 12.40 8.83
C ALA A 50 -1.76 11.15 8.40
N ASP A 51 -2.96 10.94 8.93
CA ASP A 51 -3.85 9.81 8.63
C ASP A 51 -5.07 10.32 7.85
N VAL A 52 -5.12 10.02 6.56
CA VAL A 52 -6.18 10.46 5.63
C VAL A 52 -7.37 9.49 5.73
N ARG A 53 -8.57 10.03 5.96
CA ARG A 53 -9.83 9.29 6.07
C ARG A 53 -10.83 9.74 5.02
N GLY A 54 -11.64 8.79 4.56
CA GLY A 54 -12.69 8.99 3.56
C GLY A 54 -12.26 8.62 2.13
N GLU A 55 -13.25 8.50 1.25
CA GLU A 55 -13.06 8.25 -0.17
C GLU A 55 -13.13 9.55 -0.97
N TYR A 56 -12.13 9.79 -1.81
CA TYR A 56 -12.00 11.02 -2.57
C TYR A 56 -12.29 10.69 -4.03
N VAL A 57 -13.52 10.95 -4.48
CA VAL A 57 -13.97 10.55 -5.82
C VAL A 57 -14.09 11.79 -6.70
N ILE A 58 -13.57 11.77 -7.92
CA ILE A 58 -13.64 12.91 -8.83
C ILE A 58 -15.09 13.36 -9.00
N ASP A 59 -15.26 14.67 -9.09
CA ASP A 59 -16.55 15.33 -9.20
C ASP A 59 -17.54 15.13 -8.05
N GLN A 60 -17.17 14.37 -7.01
CA GLN A 60 -17.98 14.21 -5.80
C GLN A 60 -17.55 15.22 -4.72
N PRO A 61 -18.48 16.03 -4.19
CA PRO A 61 -18.20 16.90 -3.05
C PRO A 61 -17.75 16.11 -1.83
N LEU A 62 -16.73 16.62 -1.13
CA LEU A 62 -16.26 16.03 0.12
C LEU A 62 -17.31 16.20 1.24
N GLY A 63 -17.55 15.12 1.99
CA GLY A 63 -18.46 15.08 3.13
C GLY A 63 -17.74 15.00 4.49
N ASP A 64 -18.50 14.80 5.57
CA ASP A 64 -17.93 14.71 6.93
C ASP A 64 -17.04 13.48 7.16
N SER A 65 -17.15 12.47 6.29
CA SER A 65 -16.28 11.30 6.24
C SER A 65 -14.90 11.58 5.62
N ASN A 66 -14.73 12.71 4.92
CA ASN A 66 -13.49 13.11 4.27
C ASN A 66 -12.70 14.08 5.15
N TYR A 67 -11.67 13.57 5.82
CA TYR A 67 -10.87 14.37 6.73
C TYR A 67 -9.46 13.82 6.86
N VAL A 68 -8.56 14.63 7.41
CA VAL A 68 -7.20 14.23 7.77
C VAL A 68 -7.02 14.36 9.27
N VAL A 69 -6.41 13.35 9.88
CA VAL A 69 -6.04 13.37 11.29
C VAL A 69 -4.56 13.64 11.39
N ILE A 70 -4.18 14.69 12.13
CA ILE A 70 -2.78 15.09 12.33
C ILE A 70 -2.42 15.11 13.81
N LYS A 71 -1.15 14.87 14.11
CA LYS A 71 -0.57 15.07 15.44
C LYS A 71 0.12 16.43 15.50
N VAL A 72 -0.29 17.29 16.43
CA VAL A 72 0.27 18.62 16.68
C VAL A 72 0.88 18.62 18.07
N ASN A 73 2.07 19.21 18.25
CA ASN A 73 2.60 19.47 19.59
C ASN A 73 2.38 20.94 19.95
N PHE A 74 1.40 21.23 20.81
CA PHE A 74 1.13 22.58 21.26
C PHE A 74 2.14 22.99 22.33
N THR A 75 2.81 24.12 22.13
CA THR A 75 3.75 24.74 23.08
C THR A 75 3.12 25.90 23.84
N LEU A 76 1.99 26.44 23.36
CA LEU A 76 1.21 27.47 24.03
C LEU A 76 -0.29 27.26 23.81
N GLN A 77 -1.07 27.42 24.88
CA GLN A 77 -2.53 27.41 24.82
C GLN A 77 -3.09 28.61 24.03
N GLY A 78 -4.27 28.46 23.44
CA GLY A 78 -4.91 29.53 22.67
C GLY A 78 -5.73 29.04 21.48
N LYS A 79 -6.19 29.97 20.65
CA LYS A 79 -6.91 29.66 19.41
C LYS A 79 -5.93 29.21 18.33
N TYR A 80 -6.23 28.10 17.65
CA TYR A 80 -5.46 27.63 16.50
C TYR A 80 -6.29 27.67 15.21
N LYS A 81 -5.59 27.74 14.08
CA LYS A 81 -6.12 27.48 12.75
C LYS A 81 -5.06 26.69 11.98
N ILE A 82 -5.42 25.50 11.52
CA ILE A 82 -4.54 24.63 10.74
C ILE A 82 -5.22 24.37 9.41
N TYR A 83 -4.50 24.58 8.31
CA TYR A 83 -5.08 24.48 6.97
C TYR A 83 -4.05 24.00 5.95
N SER A 84 -4.53 23.40 4.86
CA SER A 84 -3.71 23.10 3.68
C SER A 84 -3.85 24.17 2.60
N ASP A 85 -2.96 24.11 1.61
CA ASP A 85 -3.21 24.66 0.28
C ASP A 85 -4.37 23.94 -0.43
N THR A 86 -4.80 24.50 -1.56
CA THR A 86 -5.83 23.89 -2.42
C THR A 86 -5.15 23.15 -3.57
N VAL A 87 -5.31 21.83 -3.61
CA VAL A 87 -4.71 20.97 -4.64
C VAL A 87 -5.78 20.04 -5.17
N ASN A 88 -5.81 19.86 -6.49
CA ASN A 88 -6.79 19.02 -7.18
C ASN A 88 -8.25 19.34 -6.79
N GLY A 89 -8.58 20.60 -6.53
CA GLY A 89 -9.93 21.06 -6.16
C GLY A 89 -10.36 20.77 -4.72
N MET A 90 -9.46 20.26 -3.87
CA MET A 90 -9.71 19.97 -2.46
C MET A 90 -8.84 20.81 -1.54
N TRP A 91 -9.25 20.99 -0.29
CA TRP A 91 -8.43 21.57 0.79
C TRP A 91 -8.92 21.10 2.16
N PHE A 92 -8.05 21.16 3.16
CA PHE A 92 -8.30 20.66 4.51
C PHE A 92 -8.11 21.76 5.53
N ILE A 93 -9.01 21.85 6.51
CA ILE A 93 -8.96 22.91 7.51
C ILE A 93 -9.63 22.51 8.83
N ASP A 94 -9.08 23.01 9.94
CA ASP A 94 -9.74 23.06 11.24
C ASP A 94 -9.32 24.30 12.02
N SER A 95 -10.17 24.72 12.96
CA SER A 95 -9.84 25.76 13.93
C SER A 95 -10.51 25.47 15.26
N GLY A 96 -9.80 25.73 16.36
CA GLY A 96 -10.28 25.44 17.69
C GLY A 96 -9.44 26.09 18.77
N PHE A 97 -9.44 25.50 19.97
CA PHE A 97 -8.64 25.95 21.10
C PHE A 97 -7.74 24.83 21.61
N ALA A 98 -6.44 25.13 21.75
CA ALA A 98 -5.51 24.30 22.51
C ALA A 98 -5.69 24.65 23.99
N LEU A 99 -6.31 23.75 24.75
CA LEU A 99 -6.58 23.93 26.19
C LEU A 99 -5.39 23.51 27.06
N THR A 100 -4.50 22.67 26.53
CA THR A 100 -3.31 22.17 27.19
C THR A 100 -2.14 22.18 26.20
N THR A 101 -0.92 22.28 26.72
CA THR A 101 0.30 22.04 25.95
C THR A 101 0.55 20.53 25.81
N GLY A 102 1.38 20.15 24.83
CA GLY A 102 1.75 18.76 24.55
C GLY A 102 1.19 18.20 23.24
N PRO A 103 1.41 16.91 22.98
CA PRO A 103 0.97 16.24 21.77
C PRO A 103 -0.55 16.01 21.78
N THR A 104 -1.21 16.53 20.75
CA THR A 104 -2.66 16.47 20.58
C THR A 104 -3.00 16.06 19.15
N THR A 105 -4.11 15.36 18.97
CA THR A 105 -4.62 14.99 17.66
C THR A 105 -5.68 15.98 17.19
N VAL A 106 -5.54 16.50 15.97
CA VAL A 106 -6.48 17.45 15.36
C VAL A 106 -7.06 16.83 14.08
N LYS A 107 -8.38 16.95 13.90
CA LYS A 107 -9.13 16.43 12.75
C LYS A 107 -9.43 17.60 11.79
N LEU A 108 -8.75 17.64 10.65
CA LEU A 108 -8.96 18.62 9.59
C LEU A 108 -10.04 18.14 8.61
N LYS A 109 -11.15 18.87 8.52
CA LYS A 109 -12.24 18.54 7.59
C LYS A 109 -11.81 18.86 6.14
N GLY A 110 -12.03 17.92 5.23
CA GLY A 110 -11.87 18.12 3.80
C GLY A 110 -13.03 18.90 3.19
N ASN A 111 -12.74 19.78 2.25
CA ASN A 111 -13.69 20.60 1.51
C ASN A 111 -13.36 20.59 0.01
N GLY A 112 -14.34 20.95 -0.82
CA GLY A 112 -14.19 20.97 -2.27
C GLY A 112 -14.58 19.63 -2.91
N LYS A 113 -13.99 19.33 -4.06
CA LYS A 113 -14.17 18.06 -4.78
C LYS A 113 -12.94 17.76 -5.63
N PRO A 114 -12.50 16.50 -5.76
CA PRO A 114 -11.41 16.16 -6.66
C PRO A 114 -11.75 16.45 -8.12
N ILE A 115 -10.76 16.93 -8.89
CA ILE A 115 -10.92 17.25 -10.32
C ILE A 115 -10.31 16.16 -11.21
N LEU A 116 -9.14 15.63 -10.83
CA LEU A 116 -8.39 14.61 -11.56
C LEU A 116 -8.19 13.35 -10.71
N PRO A 117 -8.15 12.15 -11.33
CA PRO A 117 -7.93 10.89 -10.63
C PRO A 117 -6.42 10.64 -10.41
N ASN A 118 -5.78 11.51 -9.62
CA ASN A 118 -4.35 11.47 -9.35
C ASN A 118 -4.04 11.66 -7.86
N ARG A 119 -2.77 11.43 -7.49
CA ARG A 119 -2.23 11.78 -6.18
C ARG A 119 -2.04 13.30 -6.10
N ALA A 120 -2.67 13.90 -5.11
CA ALA A 120 -2.55 15.31 -4.76
C ALA A 120 -1.73 15.44 -3.47
N ASP A 121 -0.61 16.17 -3.55
CA ASP A 121 0.25 16.47 -2.42
C ASP A 121 -0.12 17.82 -1.84
N PHE A 122 -0.47 17.82 -0.56
CA PHE A 122 -0.89 18.99 0.19
C PHE A 122 0.20 19.44 1.14
N VAL A 123 0.30 20.75 1.33
CA VAL A 123 1.13 21.39 2.36
C VAL A 123 0.24 21.96 3.46
N LEU A 124 0.27 21.34 4.63
CA LEU A 124 -0.31 21.87 5.86
C LEU A 124 0.52 22.99 6.42
N THR A 125 -0.18 24.01 6.92
CA THR A 125 0.39 25.16 7.59
C THR A 125 -0.25 25.32 8.97
N PHE A 126 0.61 25.44 9.98
CA PHE A 126 0.24 25.91 11.31
C PHE A 126 1.31 26.90 11.79
N ASN A 127 0.96 28.18 11.90
CA ASN A 127 1.90 29.27 12.17
C ASN A 127 3.08 29.23 11.16
N ASN A 128 4.30 28.96 11.64
CA ASN A 128 5.51 28.85 10.83
C ASN A 128 5.96 27.38 10.64
N SER A 129 5.11 26.42 11.02
CA SER A 129 5.37 24.99 10.86
C SER A 129 4.60 24.45 9.65
N PHE A 130 5.29 23.65 8.83
CA PHE A 130 4.75 23.08 7.60
C PHE A 130 4.87 21.56 7.64
N CYS A 131 3.90 20.87 7.04
CA CYS A 131 3.98 19.43 6.85
C CYS A 131 3.25 18.99 5.58
N ALA A 132 3.77 17.98 4.88
CA ALA A 132 3.15 17.44 3.68
C ALA A 132 2.36 16.15 3.96
N PHE A 133 1.24 15.97 3.26
CA PHE A 133 0.51 14.71 3.19
C PHE A 133 -0.09 14.54 1.80
N SER A 134 -0.57 13.34 1.47
CA SER A 134 -1.09 13.06 0.14
C SER A 134 -2.48 12.46 0.19
N VAL A 135 -3.35 12.92 -0.70
CA VAL A 135 -4.68 12.36 -0.93
C VAL A 135 -4.73 11.83 -2.35
N ILE A 136 -5.34 10.67 -2.53
CA ILE A 136 -5.45 10.05 -3.85
C ILE A 136 -6.93 10.02 -4.21
N SER A 137 -7.23 10.47 -5.42
CA SER A 137 -8.61 10.58 -5.91
C SER A 137 -8.93 9.51 -6.96
N SER A 138 -10.09 8.88 -6.87
CA SER A 138 -10.60 7.83 -7.79
C SER A 138 -11.66 8.38 -8.75
N SER A 139 -11.92 7.74 -9.90
CA SER A 139 -12.90 8.24 -10.89
C SER A 139 -14.37 8.06 -10.50
N THR A 140 -15.27 8.85 -11.07
CA THR A 140 -16.73 8.78 -10.85
C THR A 140 -17.23 7.44 -11.36
N GLY A 141 -17.59 6.55 -10.44
CA GLY A 141 -17.82 5.12 -10.70
C GLY A 141 -17.09 4.20 -9.72
N SER A 142 -16.17 4.76 -8.92
CA SER A 142 -15.51 4.11 -7.79
C SER A 142 -15.81 4.84 -6.48
N GLY A 143 -17.08 5.21 -6.28
CA GLY A 143 -17.57 5.86 -5.06
C GLY A 143 -18.50 4.95 -4.29
N GLY A 144 -18.06 4.59 -3.10
CA GLY A 144 -18.78 3.74 -2.17
C GLY A 144 -17.81 2.75 -1.56
N GLY A 145 -17.61 2.88 -0.24
CA GLY A 145 -16.92 1.93 0.65
C GLY A 145 -17.24 0.50 0.28
N GLY A 146 -16.45 -0.01 -0.65
CA GLY A 146 -16.64 -1.27 -1.31
C GLY A 146 -15.26 -1.88 -1.38
N THR A 147 -15.13 -3.04 -0.76
CA THR A 147 -14.31 -4.10 -1.33
C THR A 147 -14.36 -3.94 -2.85
N SER A 148 -13.24 -3.57 -3.48
CA SER A 148 -13.18 -3.64 -4.93
C SER A 148 -13.71 -5.02 -5.31
N ASN A 149 -14.78 -5.08 -6.10
CA ASN A 149 -15.44 -6.37 -6.43
C ASN A 149 -14.55 -7.28 -7.29
N ASP A 150 -13.38 -6.77 -7.63
CA ASP A 150 -12.35 -7.31 -8.46
C ASP A 150 -11.43 -8.23 -7.68
N TYR A 151 -11.14 -9.40 -8.23
CA TYR A 151 -10.17 -10.33 -7.66
C TYR A 151 -8.74 -10.08 -8.14
N PHE A 152 -8.51 -9.11 -9.03
CA PHE A 152 -7.18 -8.72 -9.50
C PHE A 152 -7.12 -7.23 -9.92
N PRO A 153 -6.95 -6.32 -8.95
CA PRO A 153 -6.90 -4.87 -9.20
C PRO A 153 -5.80 -4.47 -10.17
N THR A 154 -6.17 -3.73 -11.22
CA THR A 154 -5.23 -3.19 -12.22
C THR A 154 -5.06 -1.68 -12.15
N THR A 155 -5.50 -1.04 -11.06
CA THR A 155 -5.39 0.41 -10.88
C THR A 155 -3.94 0.84 -10.78
N LEU A 156 -3.59 1.89 -11.53
CA LEU A 156 -2.24 2.46 -11.58
C LEU A 156 -1.69 2.73 -10.16
N ASN A 157 -0.42 2.39 -9.94
CA ASN A 157 0.34 2.51 -8.69
C ASN A 157 -0.08 1.56 -7.56
N SER A 158 -1.15 0.76 -7.73
CA SER A 158 -1.46 -0.29 -6.76
C SER A 158 -0.25 -1.20 -6.61
N ASN A 159 0.09 -1.55 -5.38
CA ASN A 159 1.28 -2.31 -5.08
C ASN A 159 1.05 -3.38 -4.01
N TRP A 160 1.82 -4.45 -4.17
CA TRP A 160 1.82 -5.63 -3.31
C TRP A 160 3.27 -5.95 -2.94
N THR A 161 3.52 -6.21 -1.67
CA THR A 161 4.80 -6.74 -1.20
C THR A 161 4.58 -8.20 -0.84
N TYR A 162 5.25 -9.09 -1.55
CA TYR A 162 5.21 -10.53 -1.31
C TYR A 162 6.48 -10.99 -0.58
N GLU A 163 6.35 -12.08 0.16
CA GLU A 163 7.43 -12.79 0.84
C GLU A 163 7.56 -14.20 0.28
N TYR A 164 8.78 -14.64 0.01
CA TYR A 164 9.06 -16.04 -0.34
C TYR A 164 9.12 -16.90 0.92
N ILE A 165 8.38 -18.00 0.94
CA ILE A 165 8.36 -18.93 2.07
C ILE A 165 8.59 -20.38 1.58
N PRO A 166 9.73 -21.01 1.88
CA PRO A 166 10.92 -20.42 2.52
C PRO A 166 11.57 -19.37 1.61
N LYS A 167 12.51 -18.61 2.18
CA LYS A 167 13.26 -17.57 1.45
C LYS A 167 14.05 -18.20 0.30
N LEU A 168 14.07 -17.52 -0.84
CA LEU A 168 14.86 -17.93 -2.00
C LEU A 168 16.21 -17.20 -1.99
N GLY A 169 17.28 -17.94 -1.68
CA GLY A 169 18.61 -17.36 -1.54
C GLY A 169 18.65 -16.29 -0.44
N THR A 170 19.09 -15.07 -0.80
CA THR A 170 19.10 -13.91 0.11
C THR A 170 17.85 -13.05 0.01
N LEU A 171 16.93 -13.35 -0.92
CA LEU A 171 15.75 -12.55 -1.16
C LEU A 171 14.61 -12.99 -0.25
N ASP A 172 14.17 -12.08 0.61
CA ASP A 172 13.06 -12.29 1.54
C ASP A 172 11.74 -11.83 0.92
N THR A 173 11.71 -10.57 0.49
CA THR A 173 10.52 -9.91 -0.04
C THR A 173 10.80 -9.20 -1.34
N PHE A 174 9.77 -9.09 -2.18
CA PHE A 174 9.79 -8.23 -3.37
C PHE A 174 8.48 -7.47 -3.49
N ARG A 175 8.54 -6.31 -4.14
CA ARG A 175 7.40 -5.44 -4.39
C ARG A 175 6.98 -5.52 -5.85
N VAL A 176 5.69 -5.65 -6.07
CA VAL A 176 5.02 -5.62 -7.37
C VAL A 176 4.23 -4.32 -7.46
N VAL A 177 4.33 -3.59 -8.58
CA VAL A 177 3.61 -2.32 -8.78
C VAL A 177 2.93 -2.31 -10.14
N ALA A 178 1.61 -2.03 -10.16
CA ALA A 178 0.88 -1.77 -11.40
C ALA A 178 1.34 -0.45 -12.02
N THR A 179 1.93 -0.50 -13.21
CA THR A 179 2.52 0.67 -13.86
C THR A 179 1.57 1.30 -14.89
N ASN A 180 1.99 2.41 -15.50
CA ASN A 180 1.28 3.02 -16.63
C ASN A 180 1.63 2.37 -17.98
N GLN A 181 2.61 1.46 -18.00
CA GLN A 181 3.04 0.78 -19.22
C GLN A 181 2.05 -0.31 -19.59
N THR A 182 1.84 -0.48 -20.89
CA THR A 182 0.96 -1.50 -21.45
C THR A 182 1.60 -2.15 -22.67
N ILE A 183 1.14 -3.37 -22.98
CA ILE A 183 1.45 -4.07 -24.22
C ILE A 183 0.15 -4.57 -24.85
N SER A 184 0.14 -4.69 -26.17
CA SER A 184 -0.99 -5.25 -26.92
C SER A 184 -0.65 -6.67 -27.39
N ALA A 185 -1.48 -7.65 -27.03
CA ALA A 185 -1.35 -9.03 -27.47
C ALA A 185 -2.74 -9.69 -27.52
N ASP A 186 -2.97 -10.62 -28.44
CA ASP A 186 -4.23 -11.40 -28.51
C ASP A 186 -5.51 -10.53 -28.43
N ASN A 187 -5.51 -9.41 -29.19
CA ASN A 187 -6.56 -8.39 -29.22
C ASN A 187 -6.94 -7.80 -27.84
N LYS A 188 -6.00 -7.82 -26.89
CA LYS A 188 -6.15 -7.27 -25.54
C LYS A 188 -5.00 -6.31 -25.24
N ILE A 189 -5.26 -5.40 -24.30
CA ILE A 189 -4.24 -4.50 -23.74
C ILE A 189 -3.92 -4.99 -22.33
N PHE A 190 -2.68 -5.42 -22.13
CA PHE A 190 -2.17 -5.89 -20.84
C PHE A 190 -1.42 -4.77 -20.14
N ARG A 191 -1.72 -4.56 -18.86
CA ARG A 191 -0.98 -3.64 -18.00
C ARG A 191 0.26 -4.33 -17.47
N GLN A 192 1.38 -3.62 -17.48
CA GLN A 192 2.62 -4.08 -16.90
C GLN A 192 2.64 -3.88 -15.39
N TYR A 193 3.12 -4.90 -14.69
CA TYR A 193 3.43 -4.92 -13.28
C TYR A 193 4.93 -5.09 -13.15
N SER A 194 5.62 -4.08 -12.63
CA SER A 194 7.07 -4.15 -12.39
C SER A 194 7.35 -4.80 -11.05
N THR A 195 8.49 -5.46 -10.94
CA THR A 195 8.94 -6.13 -9.72
C THR A 195 10.29 -5.58 -9.25
N ASP A 196 10.46 -5.46 -7.94
CA ASP A 196 11.65 -4.87 -7.30
C ASP A 196 11.97 -5.69 -6.02
N PRO A 197 13.18 -6.24 -5.85
CA PRO A 197 14.38 -6.07 -6.68
C PRO A 197 14.51 -7.07 -7.85
N LEU A 198 13.49 -7.89 -8.13
CA LEU A 198 13.55 -8.91 -9.18
C LEU A 198 13.84 -8.32 -10.58
N GLY A 199 13.37 -7.11 -10.85
CA GLY A 199 13.63 -6.41 -12.12
C GLY A 199 12.83 -6.95 -13.32
N GLU A 200 11.85 -7.81 -13.06
CA GLU A 200 11.01 -8.45 -14.07
C GLU A 200 9.71 -7.67 -14.29
N ALA A 201 9.10 -7.88 -15.46
CA ALA A 201 7.82 -7.33 -15.85
C ALA A 201 6.80 -8.44 -16.09
N TYR A 202 5.62 -8.29 -15.49
CA TYR A 202 4.48 -9.20 -15.65
C TYR A 202 3.31 -8.45 -16.29
N TYR A 203 2.46 -9.14 -17.04
CA TYR A 203 1.45 -8.49 -17.87
C TYR A 203 0.07 -9.10 -17.63
N PHE A 204 -0.84 -8.28 -17.11
CA PHE A 204 -2.19 -8.73 -16.74
C PHE A 204 -3.27 -7.81 -17.29
N THR A 205 -4.41 -8.40 -17.60
CA THR A 205 -5.63 -7.68 -17.97
C THR A 205 -6.86 -8.45 -17.49
N LYS A 206 -8.04 -7.86 -17.66
CA LYS A 206 -9.31 -8.48 -17.31
C LYS A 206 -10.39 -7.99 -18.27
N ASP A 207 -11.41 -8.81 -18.46
CA ASP A 207 -12.62 -8.41 -19.17
C ASP A 207 -13.75 -8.04 -18.21
N ASN A 208 -14.87 -7.60 -18.76
CA ASN A 208 -16.08 -7.28 -18.00
C ASN A 208 -16.98 -8.51 -17.74
N ALA A 209 -16.53 -9.70 -18.15
CA ALA A 209 -17.26 -10.96 -17.99
C ALA A 209 -16.74 -11.79 -16.81
N GLY A 210 -15.73 -11.31 -16.08
CA GLY A 210 -15.16 -12.01 -14.94
C GLY A 210 -13.98 -12.92 -15.27
N ASN A 211 -13.36 -12.74 -16.44
CA ASN A 211 -12.13 -13.43 -16.81
C ASN A 211 -10.90 -12.52 -16.63
N TYR A 212 -9.86 -13.07 -16.02
CA TYR A 212 -8.60 -12.41 -15.76
C TYR A 212 -7.50 -13.10 -16.55
N TYR A 213 -6.74 -12.33 -17.31
CA TYR A 213 -5.79 -12.84 -18.30
C TYR A 213 -4.36 -12.43 -17.96
N ALA A 214 -3.44 -13.35 -18.20
CA ALA A 214 -2.01 -13.11 -18.17
C ALA A 214 -1.47 -13.21 -19.60
N TYR A 215 -0.47 -12.39 -19.91
CA TYR A 215 0.38 -12.58 -21.08
C TYR A 215 1.77 -12.98 -20.56
N SER A 216 2.00 -14.28 -20.48
CA SER A 216 3.14 -14.86 -19.76
C SER A 216 3.50 -16.25 -20.30
N THR A 217 4.46 -16.91 -19.65
CA THR A 217 4.70 -18.36 -19.74
C THR A 217 3.64 -19.13 -18.97
N VAL A 218 3.71 -20.46 -18.93
CA VAL A 218 2.83 -21.29 -18.09
C VAL A 218 3.36 -21.50 -16.66
N ASP A 219 4.52 -20.93 -16.33
CA ASP A 219 5.11 -20.98 -14.99
C ASP A 219 4.16 -20.40 -13.95
N PHE A 220 4.46 -20.62 -12.67
CA PHE A 220 3.76 -19.92 -11.60
C PHE A 220 4.19 -18.45 -11.55
N ASP A 221 3.30 -17.56 -11.12
CA ASP A 221 3.61 -16.14 -11.07
C ASP A 221 4.75 -15.91 -10.06
N TYR A 222 5.81 -15.22 -10.46
CA TYR A 222 7.02 -14.97 -9.66
C TYR A 222 7.88 -16.21 -9.33
N LEU A 223 7.64 -17.36 -9.97
CA LEU A 223 8.43 -18.58 -9.76
C LEU A 223 8.66 -19.31 -11.08
N PHE A 224 9.91 -19.37 -11.52
CA PHE A 224 10.31 -20.09 -12.73
C PHE A 224 10.55 -21.57 -12.44
N ILE A 225 9.97 -22.45 -13.25
CA ILE A 225 10.21 -23.90 -13.17
C ILE A 225 10.98 -24.43 -14.39
N PHE A 226 10.95 -23.73 -15.52
CA PHE A 226 11.70 -24.13 -16.70
C PHE A 226 13.09 -23.49 -16.72
N ASP A 227 14.09 -24.30 -17.07
CA ASP A 227 15.48 -23.84 -17.20
C ASP A 227 15.67 -22.87 -18.37
N SER A 228 14.80 -22.99 -19.39
CA SER A 228 14.74 -22.05 -20.50
C SER A 228 13.36 -22.06 -21.15
N ILE A 229 12.97 -20.91 -21.68
CA ILE A 229 11.70 -20.67 -22.36
C ILE A 229 11.93 -20.07 -23.75
N PRO A 230 10.98 -20.19 -24.69
CA PRO A 230 11.06 -19.44 -25.94
C PRO A 230 10.91 -17.93 -25.69
N ALA A 231 11.38 -17.10 -26.61
CA ALA A 231 11.26 -15.63 -26.55
C ALA A 231 9.84 -15.11 -26.85
N THR A 232 8.82 -15.89 -26.50
CA THR A 232 7.40 -15.59 -26.73
C THR A 232 6.60 -15.87 -25.47
N PHE A 233 5.46 -15.20 -25.35
CA PHE A 233 4.46 -15.46 -24.32
C PHE A 233 3.14 -15.83 -24.97
N ILE A 234 2.25 -16.40 -24.16
CA ILE A 234 0.88 -16.71 -24.55
C ILE A 234 -0.11 -15.94 -23.69
N SER A 235 -1.26 -15.62 -24.26
CA SER A 235 -2.41 -15.04 -23.56
C SER A 235 -3.31 -16.18 -23.06
N TYR A 236 -3.64 -16.18 -21.77
CA TYR A 236 -4.54 -17.18 -21.20
C TYR A 236 -5.27 -16.64 -19.96
N PRO A 237 -6.51 -17.10 -19.68
CA PRO A 237 -7.18 -16.77 -18.44
C PRO A 237 -6.51 -17.52 -17.27
N PHE A 238 -6.03 -16.80 -16.26
CA PHE A 238 -5.46 -17.41 -15.04
C PHE A 238 -6.47 -17.49 -13.89
N LEU A 239 -7.54 -16.68 -13.95
CA LEU A 239 -8.63 -16.67 -12.99
C LEU A 239 -9.94 -16.40 -13.73
N LYS A 240 -11.02 -17.02 -13.24
CA LYS A 240 -12.41 -16.81 -13.69
C LYS A 240 -13.31 -16.70 -12.47
N ASP A 241 -13.80 -15.52 -12.15
CA ASP A 241 -14.68 -15.30 -10.99
C ASP A 241 -16.17 -15.52 -11.32
N ASN A 242 -16.49 -15.71 -12.61
CA ASN A 242 -17.83 -15.94 -13.13
C ASN A 242 -18.24 -17.41 -13.16
N VAL A 243 -17.30 -18.35 -12.98
CA VAL A 243 -17.56 -19.80 -13.03
C VAL A 243 -17.68 -20.42 -11.64
N ALA A 244 -18.37 -21.57 -11.54
CA ALA A 244 -18.54 -22.29 -10.28
C ALA A 244 -17.27 -23.04 -9.85
N GLN A 245 -17.20 -23.40 -8.57
CA GLN A 245 -16.20 -24.36 -8.06
C GLN A 245 -16.27 -25.68 -8.84
N GLY A 246 -15.13 -26.31 -9.09
CA GLY A 246 -14.96 -27.51 -9.91
C GLY A 246 -14.74 -27.22 -11.40
N THR A 247 -15.02 -25.99 -11.86
CA THR A 247 -14.78 -25.61 -13.26
C THR A 247 -13.29 -25.61 -13.56
N SER A 248 -12.91 -26.22 -14.68
CA SER A 248 -11.53 -26.26 -15.17
C SER A 248 -11.40 -25.70 -16.58
N TRP A 249 -10.21 -25.17 -16.90
CA TRP A 249 -9.82 -24.72 -18.23
C TRP A 249 -8.30 -24.83 -18.40
N GLU A 250 -7.82 -24.73 -19.63
CA GLU A 250 -6.39 -24.86 -19.94
C GLU A 250 -5.86 -23.70 -20.77
N THR A 251 -4.54 -23.52 -20.73
CA THR A 251 -3.82 -22.62 -21.64
C THR A 251 -3.70 -23.25 -23.03
N PRO A 252 -3.42 -22.43 -24.06
CA PRO A 252 -2.76 -22.93 -25.27
C PRO A 252 -1.47 -23.69 -24.93
N GLU A 253 -1.03 -24.57 -25.82
CA GLU A 253 0.30 -25.20 -25.74
C GLU A 253 1.41 -24.13 -25.82
N TYR A 254 2.42 -24.23 -24.95
CA TYR A 254 3.53 -23.30 -24.80
C TYR A 254 4.89 -24.02 -24.90
N GLY A 255 5.76 -23.60 -25.81
CA GLY A 255 7.07 -24.24 -26.02
C GLY A 255 7.87 -23.63 -27.17
N LYS A 256 9.13 -24.02 -27.38
CA LYS A 256 9.89 -25.10 -26.73
C LYS A 256 10.50 -24.67 -25.39
N VAL A 257 10.10 -25.34 -24.30
CA VAL A 257 10.67 -25.13 -22.95
C VAL A 257 11.61 -26.27 -22.57
N LYS A 258 12.54 -26.02 -21.64
CA LYS A 258 13.49 -27.01 -21.11
C LYS A 258 13.27 -27.24 -19.61
N ILE A 259 13.28 -28.49 -19.17
CA ILE A 259 13.29 -28.88 -17.77
C ILE A 259 14.30 -30.02 -17.55
N GLY A 260 15.33 -29.77 -16.75
CA GLY A 260 16.48 -30.65 -16.64
C GLY A 260 17.16 -30.88 -17.99
N ASN A 261 17.18 -32.13 -18.44
CA ASN A 261 17.74 -32.50 -19.75
C ASN A 261 16.69 -32.58 -20.87
N ASP A 262 15.40 -32.43 -20.52
CA ASP A 262 14.31 -32.64 -21.45
C ASP A 262 13.82 -31.33 -22.05
N VAL A 263 13.50 -31.38 -23.35
CA VAL A 263 12.93 -30.26 -24.12
C VAL A 263 11.57 -30.70 -24.64
N GLY A 264 10.60 -29.78 -24.66
CA GLY A 264 9.27 -30.12 -25.12
C GLY A 264 8.28 -28.96 -25.06
N ILE A 265 7.01 -29.33 -25.04
CA ILE A 265 5.87 -28.42 -24.99
C ILE A 265 5.20 -28.56 -23.63
N SER A 266 4.73 -27.45 -23.09
CA SER A 266 4.05 -27.36 -21.81
C SER A 266 2.64 -26.78 -21.97
N LYS A 267 1.79 -26.98 -20.97
CA LYS A 267 0.52 -26.27 -20.81
C LYS A 267 0.14 -26.22 -19.33
N ALA A 268 -0.71 -25.28 -18.93
CA ALA A 268 -1.27 -25.27 -17.60
C ALA A 268 -2.78 -25.56 -17.62
N VAL A 269 -3.24 -26.32 -16.64
CA VAL A 269 -4.65 -26.56 -16.34
C VAL A 269 -4.99 -25.84 -15.05
N PHE A 270 -6.07 -25.06 -15.08
CA PHE A 270 -6.58 -24.32 -13.94
C PHE A 270 -7.90 -24.93 -13.49
N THR A 271 -8.13 -24.97 -12.18
CA THR A 271 -9.39 -25.43 -11.59
C THR A 271 -9.77 -24.53 -10.42
N ILE A 272 -11.01 -24.03 -10.37
CA ILE A 272 -11.54 -23.40 -9.15
C ILE A 272 -11.76 -24.49 -8.11
N VAL A 273 -10.91 -24.58 -7.10
CA VAL A 273 -11.04 -25.59 -6.03
C VAL A 273 -11.73 -25.04 -4.78
N GLY A 274 -11.80 -23.71 -4.64
CA GLY A 274 -12.61 -23.04 -3.62
C GLY A 274 -13.08 -21.67 -4.10
N LYS A 275 -14.30 -21.28 -3.73
CA LYS A 275 -14.87 -19.98 -4.10
C LYS A 275 -15.68 -19.40 -2.94
N GLY A 276 -15.45 -18.12 -2.61
CA GLY A 276 -16.09 -17.47 -1.47
C GLY A 276 -15.58 -18.00 -0.13
N ILE A 277 -14.38 -18.58 -0.10
CA ILE A 277 -13.79 -19.14 1.12
C ILE A 277 -13.13 -18.05 1.95
N THR A 278 -12.85 -18.35 3.22
CA THR A 278 -11.96 -17.55 4.07
C THR A 278 -10.56 -18.16 4.04
N TYR A 279 -9.53 -17.32 3.96
CA TYR A 279 -8.12 -17.75 3.97
C TYR A 279 -7.25 -16.75 4.73
N SER A 280 -6.27 -17.22 5.50
CA SER A 280 -5.42 -16.34 6.33
C SER A 280 -3.96 -16.42 5.94
N VAL A 281 -3.32 -15.25 5.81
CA VAL A 281 -1.89 -15.12 5.47
C VAL A 281 -1.26 -14.16 6.47
N PHE A 282 -0.15 -14.57 7.10
CA PHE A 282 0.54 -13.79 8.14
C PHE A 282 -0.39 -13.23 9.23
N GLY A 283 -1.37 -14.03 9.68
CA GLY A 283 -2.36 -13.63 10.70
C GLY A 283 -3.44 -12.67 10.21
N THR A 284 -3.40 -12.23 8.96
CA THR A 284 -4.48 -11.45 8.33
C THR A 284 -5.47 -12.39 7.66
N THR A 285 -6.74 -12.32 8.07
CA THR A 285 -7.82 -13.10 7.47
C THR A 285 -8.47 -12.34 6.32
N TYR A 286 -8.57 -13.02 5.18
CA TYR A 286 -9.26 -12.55 3.98
C TYR A 286 -10.54 -13.36 3.78
N ASN A 287 -11.65 -12.67 3.55
CA ASN A 287 -12.93 -13.28 3.15
C ASN A 287 -13.10 -13.13 1.64
N ASP A 288 -14.09 -13.83 1.08
CA ASP A 288 -14.37 -13.84 -0.35
C ASP A 288 -13.10 -14.13 -1.17
N VAL A 289 -12.51 -15.30 -0.91
CA VAL A 289 -11.31 -15.79 -1.59
C VAL A 289 -11.69 -16.83 -2.64
N ILE A 290 -11.03 -16.77 -3.80
CA ILE A 290 -11.04 -17.83 -4.81
C ILE A 290 -9.70 -18.56 -4.72
N ASN A 291 -9.75 -19.86 -4.48
CA ASN A 291 -8.61 -20.75 -4.58
C ASN A 291 -8.60 -21.41 -5.96
N VAL A 292 -7.55 -21.16 -6.73
CA VAL A 292 -7.33 -21.72 -8.06
C VAL A 292 -6.17 -22.69 -7.99
N LYS A 293 -6.43 -23.97 -8.26
CA LYS A 293 -5.37 -24.95 -8.50
C LYS A 293 -4.82 -24.74 -9.91
N ARG A 294 -3.50 -24.65 -10.04
CA ARG A 294 -2.77 -24.68 -11.32
C ARG A 294 -1.95 -25.97 -11.38
N THR A 295 -2.10 -26.74 -12.45
CA THR A 295 -1.32 -27.94 -12.74
C THR A 295 -0.56 -27.71 -14.04
N ILE A 296 0.77 -27.71 -13.98
CA ILE A 296 1.62 -27.58 -15.17
C ILE A 296 1.92 -28.97 -15.71
N GLN A 297 1.66 -29.15 -17.00
CA GLN A 297 1.90 -30.39 -17.72
C GLN A 297 2.99 -30.19 -18.79
N PHE A 298 3.77 -31.23 -19.04
CA PHE A 298 4.84 -31.24 -20.02
C PHE A 298 4.80 -32.49 -20.89
N LYS A 299 5.01 -32.29 -22.19
CA LYS A 299 5.10 -33.30 -23.24
C LYS A 299 6.50 -33.18 -23.84
N LYS A 300 7.37 -34.14 -23.50
CA LYS A 300 8.75 -34.22 -24.00
C LYS A 300 8.77 -34.44 -25.51
N ASP A 301 9.70 -33.81 -26.21
CA ASP A 301 9.95 -34.05 -27.65
C ASP A 301 10.16 -35.56 -27.90
N GLY A 302 9.48 -36.10 -28.92
CA GLY A 302 9.48 -37.53 -29.23
C GLY A 302 8.45 -38.37 -28.45
N THR A 303 7.65 -37.74 -27.58
CA THR A 303 6.51 -38.38 -26.89
C THR A 303 5.18 -37.75 -27.30
N ASN A 304 4.08 -38.48 -27.11
CA ASN A 304 2.74 -38.01 -27.47
C ASN A 304 1.84 -37.73 -26.25
N THR A 305 2.40 -37.76 -25.03
CA THR A 305 1.60 -37.72 -23.80
C THR A 305 2.10 -36.59 -22.89
N PHE A 306 1.15 -35.79 -22.39
CA PHE A 306 1.42 -34.83 -21.34
C PHE A 306 1.49 -35.54 -19.98
N THR A 307 2.51 -35.19 -19.20
CA THR A 307 2.68 -35.63 -17.82
C THR A 307 2.67 -34.42 -16.90
N THR A 308 2.13 -34.58 -15.68
CA THR A 308 2.15 -33.52 -14.68
C THR A 308 3.57 -33.32 -14.18
N VAL A 309 4.05 -32.07 -14.25
CA VAL A 309 5.36 -31.68 -13.70
C VAL A 309 5.21 -31.22 -12.27
N ILE A 310 4.26 -30.32 -12.05
CA ILE A 310 4.06 -29.66 -10.76
C ILE A 310 2.64 -29.13 -10.65
N GLU A 311 2.15 -29.01 -9.43
CA GLU A 311 0.87 -28.38 -9.14
C GLU A 311 0.97 -27.49 -7.90
N GLY A 312 0.07 -26.53 -7.80
CA GLY A 312 0.04 -25.55 -6.72
C GLY A 312 -1.31 -24.83 -6.68
N ASN A 313 -1.52 -24.06 -5.63
CA ASN A 313 -2.75 -23.30 -5.41
C ASN A 313 -2.41 -21.81 -5.34
N THR A 314 -3.20 -20.99 -6.03
CA THR A 314 -3.13 -19.54 -5.93
C THR A 314 -4.45 -19.01 -5.37
N TYR A 315 -4.35 -18.16 -4.36
CA TYR A 315 -5.46 -17.61 -3.61
C TYR A 315 -5.62 -16.14 -3.97
N TYR A 316 -6.79 -15.78 -4.49
CA TYR A 316 -7.14 -14.41 -4.87
C TYR A 316 -8.25 -13.91 -3.94
N ALA A 317 -8.00 -12.83 -3.20
CA ALA A 317 -9.03 -12.21 -2.36
C ALA A 317 -9.68 -11.03 -3.07
N LYS A 318 -11.00 -10.92 -2.94
CA LYS A 318 -11.78 -9.82 -3.49
C LYS A 318 -11.28 -8.48 -2.96
N GLY A 319 -11.01 -7.55 -3.87
CA GLY A 319 -10.47 -6.23 -3.64
C GLY A 319 -9.00 -6.20 -3.25
N VAL A 320 -8.33 -7.35 -3.36
CA VAL A 320 -6.92 -7.49 -3.00
C VAL A 320 -6.08 -7.92 -4.18
N GLY A 321 -6.47 -8.95 -4.92
CA GLY A 321 -5.53 -9.63 -5.82
C GLY A 321 -5.03 -10.94 -5.21
N MET A 322 -3.88 -11.41 -5.71
CA MET A 322 -3.20 -12.58 -5.18
C MET A 322 -2.79 -12.31 -3.71
N ILE A 323 -3.23 -13.16 -2.80
CA ILE A 323 -2.86 -13.09 -1.38
C ILE A 323 -1.86 -14.19 -1.00
N ASP A 324 -1.86 -15.30 -1.73
CA ASP A 324 -0.95 -16.41 -1.51
C ASP A 324 -0.82 -17.26 -2.77
N GLN A 325 0.33 -17.88 -2.96
CA GLN A 325 0.55 -18.91 -3.96
C GLN A 325 1.41 -19.98 -3.31
N VAL A 326 0.90 -21.20 -3.20
CA VAL A 326 1.55 -22.31 -2.48
C VAL A 326 1.76 -23.47 -3.44
N ILE A 327 3.02 -23.85 -3.61
CA ILE A 327 3.46 -24.91 -4.51
C ILE A 327 4.16 -25.99 -3.66
N PRO A 328 3.52 -27.14 -3.43
CA PRO A 328 4.16 -28.27 -2.78
C PRO A 328 5.42 -28.71 -3.56
N THR A 329 6.56 -28.79 -2.87
CA THR A 329 7.83 -29.30 -3.42
C THR A 329 8.15 -30.71 -2.95
N SER A 330 7.49 -31.15 -1.88
CA SER A 330 7.47 -32.54 -1.39
C SER A 330 6.19 -32.80 -0.59
N SER A 331 6.06 -33.97 0.03
CA SER A 331 4.94 -34.28 0.92
C SER A 331 4.87 -33.41 2.18
N SER A 332 5.99 -32.78 2.58
CA SER A 332 6.07 -31.99 3.81
C SER A 332 6.63 -30.58 3.61
N THR A 333 6.95 -30.19 2.38
CA THR A 333 7.54 -28.88 2.07
C THR A 333 6.83 -28.21 0.91
N SER A 334 6.79 -26.88 0.95
CA SER A 334 6.24 -26.05 -0.12
C SER A 334 7.11 -24.83 -0.33
N GLN A 335 7.11 -24.30 -1.56
CA GLN A 335 7.51 -22.93 -1.85
C GLN A 335 6.25 -22.09 -1.98
N ALA A 336 6.23 -20.92 -1.34
CA ALA A 336 5.13 -19.99 -1.41
C ALA A 336 5.58 -18.56 -1.72
N VAL A 337 4.64 -17.79 -2.27
CA VAL A 337 4.72 -16.34 -2.52
C VAL A 337 3.51 -15.71 -1.83
N SER A 338 3.72 -15.20 -0.62
CA SER A 338 2.63 -14.82 0.30
C SER A 338 2.58 -13.31 0.50
N LEU A 339 1.38 -12.73 0.48
CA LEU A 339 1.18 -11.28 0.58
C LEU A 339 1.50 -10.78 1.99
N LYS A 340 2.51 -9.93 2.11
CA LYS A 340 2.96 -9.32 3.37
C LYS A 340 2.35 -7.94 3.59
N ARG A 341 2.29 -7.12 2.53
CA ARG A 341 1.73 -5.75 2.57
C ARG A 341 1.09 -5.40 1.24
N LYS A 342 0.12 -4.50 1.26
CA LYS A 342 -0.57 -4.00 0.06
C LYS A 342 -0.92 -2.52 0.21
N GLN A 343 -1.02 -1.85 -0.93
CA GLN A 343 -1.62 -0.54 -1.06
C GLN A 343 -2.31 -0.50 -2.42
N ILE A 344 -3.63 -0.52 -2.43
CA ILE A 344 -4.46 -0.68 -3.64
C ILE A 344 -5.30 0.59 -3.79
N PHE A 345 -5.40 1.07 -5.04
CA PHE A 345 -6.08 2.31 -5.38
C PHE A 345 -7.35 2.10 -6.20
#